data_AF-X1TU18-F1
#
_entry.id   AF-X1TU18-F1
#
_cell.length_a   1.000
_cell.length_b   1.000
_cell.length_c   1.000
_cell.angle_alpha   90.00
_cell.angle_beta   90.00
_cell.angle_gamma   90.00
#
_symmetry.space_group_name_H-M   'P 1'
#
loop_
_entity.id
_entity.type
_entity.pdbx_description
1 polymer ?
#
loop_
_entity_poly.entity_id
_entity_poly.type
_entity_poly.pdbx_seq_one_letter_code
_entity_poly.pdbx_strand_id
1 'polypeptide(L)'
;MNGEGMLGNIILIVVIFLFMLGSIFLRRRSTEKTELGKILALLSEINHNQKIIDAFSFHLGVKKFKTDSWNRNKTKLDFLDERLHTTLANAFGMAEEFNQRIDEAKKYKSSSYLASIQVDKLREPLAKSKQELEEWFQENKDKKELLPKKRGLFG
;
A
#
# COMPACT_ATOMS: atom_id res chain seq x y z
N MET A 1 26.90 -25.25 9.62
CA MET A 1 26.08 -24.82 8.46
C MET A 1 24.70 -24.50 9.01
N ASN A 2 24.42 -23.22 9.24
CA ASN A 2 23.35 -22.76 10.12
C ASN A 2 22.07 -22.46 9.31
N GLY A 3 21.37 -23.51 8.87
CA GLY A 3 20.07 -23.38 8.20
C GLY A 3 18.93 -22.98 9.15
N GLU A 4 19.06 -23.29 10.45
CA GLU A 4 18.00 -23.04 11.44
C GLU A 4 17.95 -21.59 11.94
N GLY A 5 19.10 -20.88 11.95
CA GLY A 5 19.16 -19.47 12.35
C GLY A 5 18.53 -18.50 11.34
N MET A 6 18.47 -18.88 10.06
CA MET A 6 17.92 -18.01 9.01
C MET A 6 16.38 -18.02 9.02
N LEU A 7 15.76 -19.19 9.21
CA LEU A 7 14.31 -19.31 9.35
C LEU A 7 13.80 -18.66 10.64
N GLY A 8 14.52 -18.83 11.75
CA GLY A 8 14.21 -18.17 13.02
C GLY A 8 14.22 -16.64 12.91
N ASN A 9 15.21 -16.07 12.20
CA ASN A 9 15.27 -14.64 11.95
C ASN A 9 14.14 -14.16 11.02
N ILE A 10 13.80 -14.90 9.96
CA ILE A 10 12.70 -14.53 9.05
C ILE A 10 11.36 -14.52 9.79
N ILE A 11 11.09 -15.53 10.65
CA ILE A 11 9.86 -15.59 11.45
C ILE A 11 9.82 -14.43 12.45
N LEU A 12 10.94 -14.12 13.12
CA LEU A 12 11.04 -12.96 14.01
C LEU A 12 10.79 -11.65 13.28
N ILE A 13 11.34 -11.49 12.07
CA ILE A 13 11.11 -10.31 11.22
C ILE A 13 9.64 -10.19 10.85
N VAL A 14 8.98 -11.28 10.42
CA VAL A 14 7.55 -11.28 10.07
C VAL A 14 6.69 -10.94 11.29
N VAL A 15 6.99 -11.49 12.47
CA VAL A 15 6.25 -11.20 13.70
C VAL A 15 6.44 -9.75 14.14
N ILE A 16 7.67 -9.22 14.08
CA ILE A 16 7.96 -7.81 14.38
C ILE A 16 7.25 -6.89 13.38
N PHE A 17 7.22 -7.27 12.11
CA PHE A 17 6.54 -6.51 11.05
C PHE A 17 5.03 -6.51 11.28
N LEU A 18 4.42 -7.65 11.59
CA LEU A 18 3.00 -7.76 11.93
C LEU A 18 2.64 -7.00 13.22
N PHE A 19 3.51 -7.05 14.23
CA PHE A 19 3.34 -6.31 15.49
C PHE A 19 3.48 -4.80 15.28
N MET A 20 4.39 -4.36 14.43
CA MET A 20 4.49 -2.96 13.99
C MET A 20 3.23 -2.54 13.22
N LEU A 21 2.75 -3.35 12.28
CA LEU A 21 1.51 -3.07 11.55
C LEU A 21 0.29 -2.96 12.49
N GLY A 22 0.20 -3.85 13.49
CA GLY A 22 -0.88 -3.84 14.49
C GLY A 22 -0.82 -2.65 15.45
N SER A 23 0.37 -2.31 15.96
CA SER A 23 0.57 -1.17 16.86
C SER A 23 0.34 0.19 16.17
N ILE A 24 0.61 0.27 14.86
CA ILE A 24 0.34 1.47 14.04
C ILE A 24 -1.15 1.61 13.74
N PHE A 25 -1.88 0.50 13.62
CA PHE A 25 -3.35 0.52 13.50
C PHE A 25 -4.03 1.12 14.74
N LEU A 26 -3.46 0.95 15.94
CA LEU A 26 -3.91 1.60 17.18
C LEU A 26 -3.45 3.06 17.31
N ARG A 27 -2.33 3.45 16.68
CA ARG A 27 -1.76 4.80 16.74
C ARG A 27 -2.20 5.73 15.58
N ARG A 28 -3.18 5.28 14.80
CA ARG A 28 -3.65 5.81 13.50
C ARG A 28 -3.99 7.30 13.46
N ARG A 29 -4.18 7.98 14.60
CA ARG A 29 -4.41 9.44 14.67
C ARG A 29 -3.14 10.30 14.69
N SER A 30 -1.97 9.75 15.04
CA SER A 30 -0.73 10.56 15.18
C SER A 30 0.35 10.24 14.15
N THR A 31 0.33 9.06 13.53
CA THR A 31 1.37 8.60 12.59
C THR A 31 1.16 9.03 11.14
N GLU A 32 -0.04 9.43 10.70
CA GLU A 32 -0.27 9.92 9.32
C GLU A 32 0.51 11.21 8.97
N LYS A 33 1.11 11.88 9.97
CA LYS A 33 1.93 13.09 9.76
C LYS A 33 3.38 12.78 9.41
N THR A 34 3.91 11.59 9.71
CA THR A 34 5.31 11.25 9.42
C THR A 34 5.46 10.63 8.03
N GLU A 35 6.61 10.81 7.41
CA GLU A 35 6.94 10.22 6.10
C GLU A 35 6.77 8.70 6.11
N LEU A 36 7.24 8.05 7.18
CA LEU A 36 7.09 6.62 7.41
C LEU A 36 5.62 6.20 7.52
N GLY A 37 4.80 6.99 8.21
CA GLY A 37 3.36 6.72 8.33
C GLY A 37 2.64 6.82 6.99
N LYS A 38 3.02 7.78 6.13
CA LYS A 38 2.49 7.89 4.76
C LYS A 38 2.85 6.66 3.93
N ILE A 39 4.11 6.20 3.98
CA ILE A 39 4.55 5.00 3.26
C ILE A 39 3.83 3.74 3.72
N LEU A 40 3.72 3.53 5.03
CA LEU A 40 3.01 2.37 5.56
C LEU A 40 1.53 2.38 5.19
N ALA A 41 0.90 3.56 5.14
CA ALA A 41 -0.46 3.69 4.65
C ALA A 41 -0.56 3.28 3.17
N LEU A 42 0.36 3.74 2.32
CA LEU A 42 0.42 3.35 0.90
C LEU A 42 0.68 1.84 0.73
N LEU A 43 1.64 1.26 1.46
CA LEU A 43 1.91 -0.18 1.44
C LEU A 43 0.71 -1.00 1.90
N SER A 44 0.02 -0.58 2.96
CA SER A 44 -1.21 -1.23 3.42
C SER A 44 -2.30 -1.20 2.35
N GLU A 45 -2.44 -0.07 1.65
CA GLU A 45 -3.40 0.13 0.57
C GLU A 45 -3.07 -0.73 -0.66
N ILE A 46 -1.80 -0.78 -1.09
CA ILE A 46 -1.32 -1.62 -2.19
C ILE A 46 -1.59 -3.10 -1.89
N ASN A 47 -1.24 -3.58 -0.69
CA ASN A 47 -1.51 -4.96 -0.28
C ASN A 47 -3.02 -5.27 -0.25
N HIS A 48 -3.86 -4.30 0.11
CA HIS A 48 -5.31 -4.48 0.06
C HIS A 48 -5.82 -4.57 -1.39
N ASN A 49 -5.28 -3.74 -2.29
CA ASN A 49 -5.65 -3.74 -3.70
C ASN A 49 -5.23 -5.02 -4.40
N GLN A 50 -4.07 -5.61 -4.07
CA GLN A 50 -3.69 -6.93 -4.57
C GLN A 50 -4.71 -8.01 -4.20
N LYS A 51 -5.23 -7.99 -2.96
CA LYS A 51 -6.31 -8.91 -2.55
C LYS A 51 -7.63 -8.67 -3.29
N ILE A 52 -7.90 -7.42 -3.67
CA ILE A 52 -9.08 -7.10 -4.50
C ILE A 52 -8.91 -7.70 -5.90
N ILE A 53 -7.72 -7.62 -6.50
CA ILE A 53 -7.45 -8.29 -7.79
C ILE A 53 -7.74 -9.78 -7.65
N ASP A 54 -7.15 -10.45 -6.66
CA ASP A 54 -7.34 -11.89 -6.46
C ASP A 54 -8.84 -12.24 -6.30
N ALA A 55 -9.57 -11.48 -5.48
CA ALA A 55 -11.02 -11.68 -5.30
C ALA A 55 -11.81 -11.47 -6.61
N PHE A 56 -11.41 -10.50 -7.44
CA PHE A 56 -12.03 -10.23 -8.72
C PHE A 56 -11.79 -11.37 -9.71
N SER A 57 -10.58 -11.92 -9.77
CA SER A 57 -10.23 -13.07 -10.63
C SER A 57 -11.02 -14.33 -10.26
N PHE A 58 -11.41 -14.49 -8.99
CA PHE A 58 -12.29 -15.57 -8.54
C PHE A 58 -13.78 -15.24 -8.59
N HIS A 59 -14.18 -14.09 -9.17
CA HIS A 59 -15.54 -13.57 -9.17
C HIS A 59 -16.17 -13.43 -7.76
N LEU A 60 -15.35 -13.37 -6.70
CA LEU A 60 -15.77 -13.26 -5.30
C LEU A 60 -16.06 -11.80 -4.93
N GLY A 61 -17.11 -11.26 -5.56
CA GLY A 61 -17.63 -9.93 -5.27
C GLY A 61 -16.80 -8.78 -5.84
N VAL A 62 -17.44 -7.94 -6.64
CA VAL A 62 -16.82 -6.77 -7.28
C VAL A 62 -16.68 -5.62 -6.29
N LYS A 63 -15.47 -5.44 -5.76
CA LYS A 63 -15.08 -4.31 -4.91
C LYS A 63 -14.25 -3.29 -5.68
N LYS A 64 -14.33 -2.03 -5.24
CA LYS A 64 -13.46 -0.96 -5.72
C LYS A 64 -12.08 -1.06 -5.08
N PHE A 65 -11.06 -0.68 -5.83
CA PHE A 65 -9.72 -0.42 -5.33
C PHE A 65 -9.73 0.75 -4.35
N LYS A 66 -8.90 0.66 -3.33
CA LYS A 66 -8.66 1.74 -2.38
C LYS A 66 -7.62 2.70 -2.95
N THR A 67 -7.94 3.99 -2.91
CA THR A 67 -7.06 5.07 -3.37
C THR A 67 -7.04 6.24 -2.38
N ASP A 68 -7.61 6.05 -1.18
CA ASP A 68 -7.81 7.12 -0.21
C ASP A 68 -6.47 7.62 0.33
N SER A 69 -5.55 6.71 0.65
CA SER A 69 -4.25 7.07 1.21
C SER A 69 -3.37 7.72 0.16
N TRP A 70 -3.44 7.26 -1.09
CA TRP A 70 -2.84 7.96 -2.22
C TRP A 70 -3.37 9.39 -2.34
N ASN A 71 -4.69 9.57 -2.38
CA ASN A 71 -5.30 10.88 -2.56
C ASN A 71 -5.00 11.87 -1.43
N ARG A 72 -4.85 11.40 -0.19
CA ARG A 72 -4.46 12.24 0.96
C ARG A 72 -2.99 12.66 0.97
N ASN A 73 -2.13 11.86 0.33
CA ASN A 73 -0.67 11.95 0.51
C ASN A 73 0.11 12.28 -0.76
N LYS A 74 -0.43 12.14 -1.97
CA LYS A 74 0.31 12.29 -3.24
C LYS A 74 1.10 13.60 -3.40
N THR A 75 0.67 14.68 -2.74
CA THR A 75 1.34 15.99 -2.73
C THR A 75 2.35 16.18 -1.58
N LYS A 76 2.47 15.20 -0.69
CA LYS A 76 3.28 15.23 0.54
C LYS A 76 4.33 14.11 0.53
N LEU A 77 4.72 13.64 -0.65
CA LEU A 77 5.70 12.59 -0.91
C LEU A 77 6.96 13.16 -1.57
N ASP A 78 7.29 14.41 -1.24
CA ASP A 78 8.47 15.14 -1.69
C ASP A 78 9.80 14.50 -1.26
N PHE A 79 9.76 13.65 -0.24
CA PHE A 79 10.89 12.82 0.22
C PHE A 79 11.11 11.54 -0.62
N LEU A 80 10.18 11.19 -1.52
CA LEU A 80 10.37 10.11 -2.48
C LEU A 80 11.04 10.66 -3.73
N ASP A 81 11.90 9.87 -4.35
CA ASP A 81 12.43 10.24 -5.66
C ASP A 81 11.32 10.27 -6.74
N GLU A 82 11.59 11.01 -7.81
CA GLU A 82 10.64 11.24 -8.91
C GLU A 82 10.22 9.92 -9.59
N ARG A 83 11.13 8.94 -9.65
CA ARG A 83 10.86 7.64 -10.25
C ARG A 83 9.81 6.89 -9.43
N LEU A 84 9.99 6.79 -8.12
CA LEU A 84 9.08 6.11 -7.20
C LEU A 84 7.73 6.85 -7.14
N HIS A 85 7.74 8.18 -7.13
CA HIS A 85 6.52 8.97 -7.23
C HIS A 85 5.74 8.64 -8.52
N THR A 86 6.42 8.58 -9.65
CA THR A 86 5.84 8.23 -10.95
C THR A 86 5.30 6.79 -10.97
N THR A 87 6.03 5.82 -10.41
CA THR A 87 5.57 4.43 -10.30
C THR A 87 4.26 4.36 -9.50
N LEU A 88 4.19 5.06 -8.36
CA LEU A 88 2.99 5.12 -7.54
C LEU A 88 1.84 5.82 -8.26
N ALA A 89 2.10 6.95 -8.90
CA ALA A 89 1.10 7.71 -9.64
C ALA A 89 0.47 6.88 -10.76
N ASN A 90 1.29 6.11 -11.49
CA ASN A 90 0.81 5.22 -12.54
C ASN A 90 -0.07 4.10 -11.97
N ALA A 91 0.36 3.44 -10.89
CA ALA A 91 -0.39 2.35 -10.29
C ALA A 91 -1.73 2.83 -9.70
N PHE A 92 -1.72 3.94 -8.95
CA PHE A 92 -2.95 4.48 -8.36
C PHE A 92 -3.86 5.15 -9.39
N GLY A 93 -3.32 5.78 -10.44
CA GLY A 93 -4.10 6.29 -11.56
C GLY A 93 -4.86 5.16 -12.26
N MET A 94 -4.18 4.04 -12.54
CA MET A 94 -4.84 2.85 -13.11
C MET A 94 -5.91 2.28 -12.18
N ALA A 95 -5.68 2.27 -10.86
CA ALA A 95 -6.69 1.87 -9.88
C ALA A 95 -7.94 2.78 -9.90
N GLU A 96 -7.76 4.09 -10.08
CA GLU A 96 -8.87 5.05 -10.22
C GLU A 96 -9.65 4.84 -11.52
N GLU A 97 -8.97 4.60 -12.64
CA GLU A 97 -9.62 4.26 -13.91
C GLU A 97 -10.46 2.98 -13.80
N PHE A 98 -9.94 1.94 -13.15
CA PHE A 98 -10.71 0.72 -12.91
C PHE A 98 -11.92 0.97 -12.01
N ASN A 99 -11.79 1.82 -11.00
CA ASN A 99 -12.91 2.20 -10.15
C ASN A 99 -14.03 2.89 -10.94
N GLN A 100 -13.70 3.76 -11.90
CA GLN A 100 -14.68 4.39 -12.79
C GLN A 100 -15.40 3.35 -13.64
N ARG A 101 -14.68 2.41 -14.26
CA ARG A 101 -15.27 1.32 -15.05
C ARG A 101 -16.19 0.42 -14.21
N ILE A 102 -15.78 0.12 -12.97
CA ILE A 102 -16.61 -0.65 -12.03
C ILE A 102 -17.90 0.10 -11.69
N ASP A 103 -17.83 1.43 -11.49
CA ASP A 103 -19.01 2.26 -11.23
C ASP A 103 -19.97 2.27 -12.41
N GLU A 104 -19.45 2.47 -13.62
CA GLU A 104 -20.24 2.43 -14.84
C GLU A 104 -20.92 1.08 -15.01
N ALA A 105 -20.18 -0.02 -14.83
CA ALA A 105 -20.73 -1.36 -14.95
C ALA A 105 -21.82 -1.66 -13.91
N LYS A 106 -21.64 -1.18 -12.67
CA LYS A 106 -22.67 -1.26 -11.63
C LYS A 106 -23.89 -0.40 -11.96
N LYS A 107 -23.69 0.81 -12.48
CA LYS A 107 -24.76 1.73 -12.89
C LYS A 107 -25.65 1.11 -13.97
N TYR A 108 -25.04 0.44 -14.95
CA TYR A 108 -25.76 -0.24 -16.03
C TYR A 108 -26.18 -1.68 -15.69
N LYS A 109 -25.94 -2.15 -14.45
CA LYS A 109 -26.21 -3.53 -13.99
C LYS A 109 -25.68 -4.62 -14.93
N SER A 110 -24.59 -4.33 -15.63
CA SER A 110 -24.05 -5.21 -16.66
C SER A 110 -23.00 -6.13 -16.08
N SER A 111 -23.41 -7.37 -15.77
CA SER A 111 -22.50 -8.44 -15.34
C SER A 111 -21.50 -8.81 -16.43
N SER A 112 -21.89 -8.72 -17.70
CA SER A 112 -20.99 -8.93 -18.85
C SER A 112 -19.93 -7.84 -18.96
N TYR A 113 -20.29 -6.58 -18.69
CA TYR A 113 -19.32 -5.48 -18.67
C TYR A 113 -18.36 -5.62 -17.48
N LEU A 114 -18.83 -6.03 -16.31
CA LEU A 114 -17.97 -6.35 -15.15
C LEU A 114 -16.96 -7.47 -15.46
N ALA A 115 -17.38 -8.53 -16.14
CA ALA A 115 -16.50 -9.64 -16.54
C ALA A 115 -15.44 -9.22 -17.58
N SER A 116 -15.69 -8.14 -18.33
CA SER A 116 -14.74 -7.60 -19.30
C SER A 116 -13.64 -6.73 -18.69
N ILE A 117 -13.76 -6.35 -17.41
CA ILE A 117 -12.76 -5.52 -16.72
C ILE A 117 -11.55 -6.37 -16.38
N GLN A 118 -10.46 -6.19 -17.13
CA GLN A 118 -9.18 -6.89 -16.94
C GLN A 118 -8.36 -6.25 -15.82
N VAL A 119 -8.82 -6.40 -14.57
CA VAL A 119 -8.14 -5.83 -13.40
C VAL A 119 -6.76 -6.43 -13.14
N ASP A 120 -6.45 -7.60 -13.72
CA ASP A 120 -5.14 -8.24 -13.61
C ASP A 120 -4.00 -7.36 -14.14
N LYS A 121 -4.30 -6.42 -15.06
CA LYS A 121 -3.33 -5.43 -15.54
C LYS A 121 -2.77 -4.53 -14.44
N LEU A 122 -3.48 -4.39 -13.32
CA LEU A 122 -3.04 -3.61 -12.16
C LEU A 122 -2.03 -4.39 -11.28
N ARG A 123 -1.91 -5.72 -11.47
CA ARG A 123 -1.08 -6.58 -10.61
C ARG A 123 0.39 -6.21 -10.67
N GLU A 124 0.94 -6.08 -11.88
CA GLU A 124 2.34 -5.70 -12.10
C GLU A 124 2.66 -4.28 -11.58
N PRO A 125 1.88 -3.22 -11.93
CA PRO A 125 2.07 -1.89 -11.37
C PRO A 125 2.05 -1.84 -9.83
N LEU A 126 1.15 -2.58 -9.19
CA LEU A 126 1.08 -2.65 -7.73
C LEU A 126 2.25 -3.43 -7.13
N ALA A 127 2.66 -4.54 -7.75
CA ALA A 127 3.82 -5.32 -7.30
C ALA A 127 5.11 -4.49 -7.40
N LYS A 128 5.30 -3.76 -8.51
CA LYS A 128 6.43 -2.85 -8.68
C LYS A 128 6.42 -1.71 -7.66
N SER A 129 5.27 -1.05 -7.49
CA SER A 129 5.09 0.00 -6.47
C SER A 129 5.41 -0.48 -5.07
N LYS A 130 4.98 -1.71 -4.72
CA LYS A 130 5.25 -2.33 -3.44
C LYS A 130 6.74 -2.56 -3.25
N GLN A 131 7.39 -3.17 -4.22
CA GLN A 131 8.82 -3.47 -4.17
C GLN A 131 9.64 -2.19 -4.00
N GLU A 132 9.41 -1.17 -4.83
CA GLU A 132 10.18 0.08 -4.75
C GLU A 132 9.93 0.82 -3.41
N LEU A 133 8.70 0.76 -2.85
CA LEU A 133 8.42 1.30 -1.52
C LEU A 133 9.08 0.50 -0.38
N GLU A 134 9.16 -0.82 -0.51
CA GLU A 134 9.83 -1.69 0.46
C GLU A 134 11.35 -1.47 0.44
N GLU A 135 11.94 -1.34 -0.75
CA GLU A 135 13.35 -0.98 -0.95
C GLU A 135 13.65 0.38 -0.32
N TRP A 136 12.86 1.41 -0.67
CA TRP A 136 12.99 2.73 -0.06
C TRP A 136 12.88 2.63 1.47
N PHE A 137 11.93 1.87 2.00
CA PHE A 137 11.76 1.71 3.44
C PHE A 137 12.99 1.08 4.09
N GLN A 138 13.60 0.06 3.48
CA GLN A 138 14.79 -0.59 4.02
C GLN A 138 16.02 0.32 4.03
N GLU A 139 16.19 1.14 3.00
CA GLU A 139 17.29 2.09 2.89
C GLU A 139 17.15 3.27 3.87
N ASN A 140 15.91 3.57 4.25
CA ASN A 140 15.60 4.78 5.02
C ASN A 140 15.24 4.49 6.49
N LYS A 141 14.97 3.24 6.89
CA LYS A 141 14.50 2.86 8.26
C LYS A 141 15.38 3.37 9.42
N ASP A 142 16.67 3.58 9.21
CA ASP A 142 17.62 4.02 10.23
C ASP A 142 17.72 5.56 10.34
N LYS A 143 17.08 6.30 9.43
CA LYS A 143 17.01 7.77 9.49
C LYS A 143 16.10 8.19 10.63
N LYS A 144 16.69 8.78 11.67
CA LYS A 144 15.98 9.31 12.86
C LYS A 144 14.87 10.32 12.52
N GLU A 145 14.92 10.96 11.36
CA GLU A 145 13.91 11.93 10.87
C GLU A 145 12.56 11.28 10.52
N LEU A 146 12.53 9.97 10.28
CA LEU A 146 11.31 9.23 9.91
C LEU A 146 10.46 8.81 11.10
N LEU A 147 11.07 8.78 12.29
CA LEU A 147 10.38 8.44 13.52
C LEU A 147 9.62 9.67 14.03
N PRO A 148 8.41 9.49 14.59
CA PRO A 148 7.69 10.59 15.20
C PRO A 148 8.58 11.23 16.28
N LYS A 149 8.82 12.55 16.19
CA LYS A 149 9.51 13.32 17.24
C LYS A 149 8.88 12.92 18.57
N LYS A 150 9.69 12.37 19.49
CA LYS A 150 9.25 12.12 20.87
C LYS A 150 8.80 13.46 21.42
N ARG A 151 7.48 13.68 21.48
CA ARG A 151 6.91 14.76 22.29
C ARG A 151 7.37 14.48 23.72
N GLY A 152 8.30 15.31 24.21
CA GLY A 152 8.59 15.36 25.63
C GLY A 152 7.30 15.64 26.38
N LEU A 153 7.15 15.09 27.57
CA LEU A 153 5.99 15.25 28.46
C LEU A 153 5.83 16.69 29.01
N PHE A 154 6.40 17.68 28.35
CA PHE A 154 6.32 19.10 28.67
C PHE A 154 6.23 19.88 27.35
N GLY A 155 5.04 20.34 26.98
CA GLY A 155 4.78 21.10 25.74
C GLY A 155 3.34 20.99 25.28
#